data_AF-A0AA40HTU9-F1
#
_entry.id   AF-A0AA40HTU9-F1
#
_cell.length_a   1.000
_cell.length_b   1.000
_cell.length_c   1.000
_cell.angle_alpha   90.00
_cell.angle_beta   90.00
_cell.angle_gamma   90.00
#
_symmetry.space_group_name_H-M   'P 1'
#
loop_
_entity.id
_entity.type
_entity.pdbx_description
1 polymer ?
#
loop_
_entity_poly.entity_id
_entity_poly.type
_entity_poly.pdbx_seq_one_letter_code
_entity_poly.pdbx_strand_id
1 'polypeptide(L)'
;MINIIPESAVAKPFITYHDELDLNVYMRIAPELYHKMLVVGDMDEIGCQFWNEGLNMTPNPEFSTCDFYLAYETITILLKSWRR
;
A
#
# COMPACT_ATOMS: atom_id res chain seq x y z
N MET A 1 -6.89 2.99 5.17
CA MET A 1 -6.51 3.84 4.01
C MET A 1 -6.04 5.24 4.37
N ILE A 2 -6.23 5.75 5.59
CA ILE A 2 -5.76 7.09 6.00
C ILE A 2 -4.59 6.93 6.97
N ASN A 3 -3.48 7.62 6.72
CA ASN A 3 -2.27 7.57 7.52
C ASN A 3 -1.88 8.97 8.01
N ILE A 4 -1.33 9.05 9.22
CA ILE A 4 -0.81 10.30 9.81
C ILE A 4 0.55 10.65 9.17
N ILE A 5 1.35 9.64 8.83
CA ILE A 5 2.65 9.80 8.19
C ILE A 5 2.58 9.18 6.80
N PRO A 6 3.08 9.84 5.75
CA PRO A 6 3.13 9.25 4.42
C PRO A 6 4.05 8.02 4.40
N GLU A 7 3.59 6.96 3.74
CA GLU A 7 4.35 5.71 3.64
C GLU A 7 5.56 5.83 2.71
N SER A 8 6.50 4.90 2.86
CA SER A 8 7.77 4.84 2.13
C SER A 8 7.64 4.28 0.70
N ALA A 9 6.64 4.73 -0.05
CA ALA A 9 6.49 4.40 -1.47
C ALA A 9 6.91 5.60 -2.33
N VAL A 10 7.46 5.33 -3.52
CA VAL A 10 7.94 6.37 -4.46
C VAL A 10 6.77 6.95 -5.26
N ALA A 11 5.75 7.47 -4.57
CA ALA A 11 4.64 8.17 -5.21
C ALA A 11 4.20 9.36 -4.37
N LYS A 12 3.54 10.33 -4.99
CA LYS A 12 3.00 11.50 -4.29
C LYS A 12 1.66 11.15 -3.62
N PRO A 13 1.48 11.32 -2.31
CA PRO A 13 0.20 11.05 -1.65
C PRO A 13 -0.86 12.12 -1.99
N PHE A 14 -2.13 11.73 -1.88
CA PHE A 14 -3.21 12.69 -1.65
C PHE A 14 -3.20 13.15 -0.19
N ILE A 15 -3.43 14.43 0.03
CA ILE A 15 -3.48 15.06 1.35
C ILE A 15 -4.92 15.48 1.58
N THR A 16 -5.46 15.14 2.74
CA THR A 16 -6.75 15.62 3.23
C THR A 16 -6.61 16.06 4.68
N TYR A 17 -7.66 16.63 5.26
CA TYR A 17 -7.64 17.21 6.60
C TYR A 17 -8.72 16.56 7.47
N HIS A 18 -8.35 16.24 8.72
CA HIS A 18 -9.25 15.64 9.70
C HIS A 18 -9.73 16.71 10.69
N ASP A 19 -10.98 17.16 10.54
CA ASP A 19 -11.52 18.32 11.26
C ASP A 19 -11.44 18.20 12.79
N GLU A 20 -11.85 17.06 13.37
CA GLU A 20 -11.89 16.91 14.84
C GLU A 20 -10.51 16.82 15.49
N LEU A 21 -9.50 16.34 14.75
CA LEU A 21 -8.15 16.12 15.24
C LEU A 21 -7.20 17.25 14.82
N ASP A 22 -7.70 18.23 14.06
CA ASP A 22 -6.96 19.39 13.54
C ASP A 22 -5.61 19.02 12.92
N LEU A 23 -5.61 18.02 12.03
CA LEU A 23 -4.37 17.54 11.42
C LEU A 23 -4.55 17.12 9.97
N ASN A 24 -3.47 17.27 9.21
CA ASN A 24 -3.37 16.75 7.85
C ASN A 24 -3.11 15.25 7.89
N VAL A 25 -3.84 14.52 7.06
CA VAL A 25 -3.69 13.08 6.86
C VAL A 25 -3.45 12.76 5.38
N TYR A 26 -2.84 11.61 5.15
CA TYR A 26 -2.42 11.15 3.84
C TYR A 26 -3.20 9.92 3.44
N MET A 27 -3.65 9.87 2.18
CA MET A 27 -4.21 8.64 1.63
C MET A 27 -3.09 7.61 1.42
N ARG A 28 -3.41 6.34 1.66
CA ARG A 28 -2.46 5.21 1.57
C ARG A 28 -1.90 5.08 0.16
N ILE A 29 -0.58 4.88 0.09
CA ILE A 29 0.15 4.65 -1.17
C ILE A 29 0.47 3.15 -1.32
N ALA A 30 0.78 2.46 -0.22
CA ALA A 30 1.03 1.02 -0.19
C ALA A 30 0.82 0.40 1.21
N PRO A 31 0.21 -0.78 1.37
CA PRO A 31 -0.05 -1.41 2.67
C PRO A 31 1.21 -2.01 3.34
N GLU A 32 2.37 -1.89 2.70
CA GLU A 32 3.62 -2.58 3.07
C GLU A 32 3.97 -2.48 4.56
N LEU A 33 3.90 -1.28 5.15
CA LEU A 33 4.33 -1.10 6.54
C LEU A 33 3.40 -1.85 7.50
N TYR A 34 2.09 -1.81 7.26
CA TYR A 34 1.10 -2.51 8.06
C TYR A 34 1.21 -4.01 7.91
N HIS A 35 1.42 -4.50 6.70
CA HIS A 35 1.65 -5.93 6.49
C HIS A 35 2.93 -6.41 7.16
N LYS A 36 4.03 -5.64 7.11
CA LYS A 36 5.26 -5.98 7.82
C LYS A 36 5.08 -6.08 9.33
N MET A 37 4.24 -5.22 9.92
CA MET A 37 3.87 -5.32 11.34
C MET A 37 3.01 -6.57 11.63
N LEU A 38 2.25 -7.04 10.65
CA LEU A 38 1.32 -8.16 10.77
C LEU A 38 1.79 -9.44 10.08
N VAL A 39 3.08 -9.58 9.72
CA VAL A 39 3.62 -10.78 9.05
C VAL A 39 3.33 -12.06 9.84
N VAL A 40 3.30 -11.97 11.17
CA VAL A 40 2.98 -13.11 12.06
C VAL A 40 1.51 -13.56 11.91
N GLY A 41 0.63 -12.66 11.45
CA GLY A 41 -0.80 -12.92 11.28
C GLY A 41 -1.22 -13.55 9.95
N ASP A 42 -0.27 -13.79 9.02
CA ASP A 42 -0.52 -14.42 7.71
C ASP A 42 -1.71 -13.81 6.96
N MET A 43 -1.68 -12.48 6.82
CA MET A 43 -2.76 -11.70 6.22
C MET A 43 -2.42 -11.26 4.80
N ASP A 44 -3.33 -11.56 3.88
CA ASP A 44 -3.33 -11.04 2.51
C ASP A 44 -4.34 -9.89 2.40
N GLU A 45 -3.95 -8.79 1.74
CA GLU A 45 -4.87 -7.68 1.48
C GLU A 45 -5.00 -7.42 -0.02
N ILE A 46 -6.26 -7.42 -0.46
CA ILE A 46 -6.67 -6.83 -1.74
C ILE A 46 -7.34 -5.51 -1.42
N GLY A 47 -6.72 -4.41 -1.84
CA GLY A 47 -7.14 -3.08 -1.41
C GLY A 47 -6.82 -1.99 -2.40
N CYS A 48 -7.42 -0.83 -2.19
CA CYS A 48 -7.22 0.33 -3.04
C CYS A 48 -6.03 1.17 -2.59
N GLN A 49 -5.27 1.71 -3.55
CA GLN A 49 -4.15 2.61 -3.35
C GLN A 49 -4.39 3.92 -4.11
N PHE A 50 -3.85 5.02 -3.57
CA PHE A 50 -4.10 6.36 -4.09
C PHE A 50 -2.81 7.08 -4.42
N TRP A 51 -2.55 7.32 -5.71
CA TRP A 51 -1.35 7.98 -6.19
C TRP A 51 -1.72 9.30 -6.86
N ASN A 52 -1.26 10.41 -6.29
CA ASN A 52 -1.48 11.76 -6.81
C ASN A 52 -0.47 12.11 -7.91
N GLU A 53 -0.48 11.31 -8.97
CA GLU A 53 0.40 11.44 -10.12
C GLU A 53 -0.39 11.92 -11.35
N GLY A 54 0.33 12.39 -12.37
CA GLY A 54 -0.28 12.88 -13.61
C GLY A 54 -1.05 11.79 -14.34
N LEU A 55 -2.22 12.13 -14.87
CA LEU A 55 -3.06 11.23 -15.66
C LEU A 55 -2.38 10.92 -17.01
N ASN A 56 -1.70 9.78 -17.09
CA ASN A 56 -1.12 9.25 -18.34
C ASN A 56 -1.79 7.91 -18.70
N MET A 57 -1.27 7.20 -19.71
CA MET A 57 -1.78 5.88 -20.14
C MET A 57 -1.65 4.76 -19.08
N THR A 58 -1.12 5.06 -17.88
CA THR A 58 -0.93 4.16 -16.72
C THR A 58 -0.75 4.98 -15.44
N PRO A 59 -1.00 4.40 -14.25
CA PRO A 59 -2.30 3.87 -13.76
C PRO A 59 -3.26 5.01 -13.35
N ASN A 60 -4.54 4.66 -13.13
CA ASN A 60 -5.53 5.60 -12.60
C ASN A 60 -5.09 6.09 -11.19
N PRO A 61 -5.44 7.32 -10.75
CA PRO A 61 -5.03 7.84 -9.43
C PRO A 61 -5.55 7.00 -8.25
N GLU A 62 -6.54 6.15 -8.52
CA GLU A 62 -7.03 5.12 -7.63
C GLU A 62 -6.99 3.77 -8.36
N PHE A 63 -6.31 2.78 -7.78
CA PHE A 63 -6.20 1.44 -8.35
C PHE A 63 -6.08 0.37 -7.27
N SER A 64 -6.41 -0.87 -7.61
CA SER A 64 -6.36 -1.99 -6.66
C SER A 64 -5.07 -2.78 -6.78
N THR A 65 -4.47 -3.12 -5.64
CA THR A 65 -3.32 -4.02 -5.53
C THR A 65 -3.68 -5.22 -4.67
N CYS A 66 -2.96 -6.32 -4.88
CA CYS A 66 -2.96 -7.47 -3.98
C CYS A 66 -1.55 -7.56 -3.40
N ASP A 67 -1.44 -7.39 -2.09
CA ASP A 67 -0.18 -7.39 -1.37
C ASP A 67 -0.22 -8.48 -0.29
N PHE A 68 0.81 -9.32 -0.26
CA PHE A 68 0.93 -10.42 0.68
C PHE A 68 2.37 -10.58 1.14
N TYR A 69 2.55 -11.08 2.37
CA TYR A 69 3.85 -11.26 3.01
C TYR A 69 3.95 -12.67 3.56
N LEU A 70 4.99 -13.40 3.14
CA LEU A 70 5.24 -14.76 3.60
C LEU A 70 6.40 -14.78 4.59
N ALA A 71 6.13 -15.20 5.82
CA ALA A 71 7.15 -15.39 6.84
C ALA A 71 8.10 -16.54 6.45
N TYR A 72 9.39 -16.40 6.78
CA TYR A 72 10.44 -17.41 6.51
C TYR A 72 10.72 -17.73 5.03
N GLU A 73 10.04 -17.06 4.11
CA GLU A 73 10.18 -17.28 2.68
C GLU A 73 11.07 -16.24 2.02
N THR A 74 11.67 -16.61 0.89
CA THR A 74 12.51 -15.73 0.06
C THR A 74 11.92 -15.59 -1.33
N ILE A 75 12.28 -14.53 -2.05
CA ILE A 75 11.80 -14.23 -3.40
C ILE A 75 11.88 -15.41 -4.39
N THR A 76 12.84 -16.32 -4.22
CA THR A 76 12.95 -17.52 -5.07
C THR A 76 11.73 -18.43 -4.97
N ILE A 77 11.10 -18.52 -3.80
CA ILE A 77 9.93 -19.38 -3.57
C ILE A 77 8.67 -18.69 -4.13
N LEU A 78 8.56 -17.37 -3.96
CA LEU A 78 7.54 -16.55 -4.63
C LEU A 78 7.59 -16.68 -6.16
N LEU A 79 8.77 -16.63 -6.77
CA LEU A 79 8.90 -16.77 -8.23
C LEU A 79 8.51 -18.17 -8.73
N LYS A 80 8.65 -19.20 -7.89
CA LYS A 80 8.21 -20.56 -8.22
C LYS A 80 6.69 -20.70 -8.13
N SER A 81 6.04 -20.08 -7.15
CA SER A 81 4.57 -20.11 -7.04
C SER A 81 3.89 -19.39 -8.19
N TRP A 82 4.46 -18.26 -8.66
CA TRP A 82 3.96 -17.49 -9.80
C TRP A 82 4.10 -18.18 -11.17
N ARG A 83 4.97 -19.20 -11.29
CA ARG A 83 5.21 -19.92 -12.55
C ARG A 83 4.31 -21.13 -12.78
N ARG A 84 3.42 -21.44 -11.83
CA ARG A 84 2.39 -22.47 -11.97
C ARG A 84 1.11 -21.85 -12.50
#